data_AF-A0A9P5AHR7-F1
#
_entry.id   AF-A0A9P5AHR7-F1
#
_cell.length_a   1.000
_cell.length_b   1.000
_cell.length_c   1.000
_cell.angle_alpha   90.00
_cell.angle_beta   90.00
_cell.angle_gamma   90.00
#
_symmetry.space_group_name_H-M   'P 1'
#
loop_
_entity.id
_entity.type
_entity.pdbx_description
1 polymer ?
#
loop_
_entity_poly.entity_id
_entity_poly.type
_entity_poly.pdbx_seq_one_letter_code
_entity_poly.pdbx_strand_id
1 'polypeptide(L)'
;MRTETASQAATPEPSSDGLKGGPVAGVAIGCLVAGLALGIIAAFLLLRRRRRVKATNEGSVVADQKYTEPKDGTQVIVSSLRQDTELNQFLLEATPDKEIQAELRSLSELIYQHVENYYRGPQIQADPAEVAQSLIHIGYATEASGLQADTVAAICLNPKTSPIGLRHVLSHVIFRNLDFSSSSSLSMLPLAVAALAQGSHSAENANSPAISLARSRWRSLSALLLHPNPDERTPLPVSVTEASPKALSLANELNVFLRLFVAQDNASQQDQMNHLQAVILECTKLGYAVLSQPSDWSFLFSNNPSVTKGRRIVVCPGLERLSDNDGTRYRSPKEVVAPEMMPL
;
A
#
# COMPACT_ATOMS: atom_id res chain seq x y z
N MET A 1 -71.63 -45.51 35.08
CA MET A 1 -71.67 -45.54 33.61
C MET A 1 -71.23 -44.16 33.13
N ARG A 2 -70.09 -44.13 32.42
CA ARG A 2 -69.50 -43.06 31.58
C ARG A 2 -69.34 -41.62 32.11
N THR A 3 -68.07 -41.32 32.33
CA THR A 3 -67.35 -40.05 32.17
C THR A 3 -67.55 -39.38 30.81
N GLU A 4 -67.67 -38.05 30.80
CA GLU A 4 -67.24 -37.19 29.69
C GLU A 4 -66.50 -35.98 30.28
N THR A 5 -65.17 -36.00 30.15
CA THR A 5 -64.27 -34.87 30.44
C THR A 5 -63.90 -34.27 29.08
N ALA A 6 -64.33 -33.03 28.83
CA ALA A 6 -63.95 -32.31 27.63
C ALA A 6 -62.50 -31.82 27.72
N SER A 7 -61.75 -32.21 26.70
CA SER A 7 -60.36 -31.90 26.41
C SER A 7 -60.21 -30.48 25.85
N GLN A 8 -59.22 -29.73 26.32
CA GLN A 8 -58.47 -28.80 25.47
C GLN A 8 -57.01 -28.64 25.96
N ALA A 9 -56.16 -29.45 25.31
CA ALA A 9 -54.83 -29.15 24.78
C ALA A 9 -53.86 -28.27 25.59
N ALA A 10 -52.91 -28.96 26.23
CA ALA A 10 -51.56 -28.45 26.44
C ALA A 10 -50.88 -28.18 25.10
N THR A 11 -50.30 -26.99 24.96
CA THR A 11 -49.43 -26.65 23.83
C THR A 11 -48.00 -27.03 24.22
N PRO A 12 -47.26 -27.79 23.37
CA PRO A 12 -45.91 -28.23 23.68
C PRO A 12 -44.90 -27.07 23.58
N GLU A 13 -43.95 -27.03 24.50
CA GLU A 13 -42.76 -26.19 24.39
C GLU A 13 -41.97 -26.57 23.13
N PRO A 14 -41.60 -25.60 22.28
CA PRO A 14 -40.54 -25.80 21.31
C PRO A 14 -39.20 -25.48 21.97
N SER A 15 -38.46 -26.54 22.26
CA SER A 15 -37.03 -26.57 22.54
C SER A 15 -36.30 -25.70 21.52
N SER A 16 -35.70 -24.59 21.97
CA SER A 16 -34.75 -23.83 21.16
C SER A 16 -33.40 -24.52 21.28
N ASP A 17 -33.18 -25.46 20.35
CA ASP A 17 -31.88 -26.07 20.13
C ASP A 17 -30.87 -24.99 19.77
N GLY A 18 -29.75 -25.01 20.51
CA GLY A 18 -28.63 -24.10 20.32
C GLY A 18 -27.99 -24.30 18.94
N LEU A 19 -28.18 -23.32 18.06
CA LEU A 19 -27.38 -23.19 16.85
C LEU A 19 -26.11 -22.40 17.16
N LYS A 20 -25.05 -23.19 17.28
CA LYS A 20 -23.64 -22.82 17.46
C LYS A 20 -23.23 -21.73 16.46
N GLY A 21 -22.50 -20.74 16.97
CA GLY A 21 -21.91 -19.66 16.19
C GLY A 21 -20.89 -20.14 15.16
N GLY A 22 -20.92 -19.46 14.00
CA GLY A 22 -20.13 -19.70 12.78
C GLY A 22 -20.95 -20.44 11.71
N PRO A 23 -20.68 -20.32 10.39
CA PRO A 23 -19.85 -19.41 9.59
C PRO A 23 -20.71 -18.50 8.67
N VAL A 24 -21.67 -17.74 9.23
CA VAL A 24 -22.64 -16.95 8.44
C VAL A 24 -22.24 -15.47 8.24
N ALA A 25 -21.11 -15.03 8.82
CA ALA A 25 -20.58 -13.67 8.62
C ALA A 25 -19.67 -13.51 7.38
N GLY A 26 -19.64 -14.48 6.47
CA GLY A 26 -18.74 -14.46 5.28
C GLY A 26 -19.40 -14.08 3.95
N VAL A 27 -20.74 -14.09 3.86
CA VAL A 27 -21.43 -14.02 2.54
C VAL A 27 -21.68 -12.59 2.07
N ALA A 28 -21.82 -11.61 2.97
CA ALA A 28 -22.05 -10.22 2.58
C ALA A 28 -20.75 -9.47 2.20
N ILE A 29 -19.63 -9.80 2.86
CA ILE A 29 -18.33 -9.11 2.69
C ILE A 29 -17.59 -9.60 1.43
N GLY A 30 -17.89 -10.81 0.98
CA GLY A 30 -17.34 -11.36 -0.26
C GLY A 30 -17.74 -10.56 -1.51
N CYS A 31 -18.94 -10.00 -1.61
CA CYS A 31 -19.40 -9.41 -2.88
C CYS A 31 -18.75 -8.06 -3.23
N LEU A 32 -18.39 -7.21 -2.26
CA LEU A 32 -17.74 -5.93 -2.56
C LEU A 32 -16.24 -6.08 -2.79
N VAL A 33 -15.56 -6.89 -1.96
CA VAL A 33 -14.11 -7.15 -2.10
C VAL A 33 -13.84 -8.12 -3.26
N ALA A 34 -14.62 -9.19 -3.42
CA ALA A 34 -14.49 -10.08 -4.58
C ALA A 34 -15.02 -9.44 -5.87
N GLY A 35 -16.05 -8.58 -5.83
CA GLY A 35 -16.53 -7.88 -7.03
C GLY A 35 -15.48 -6.94 -7.62
N LEU A 36 -14.77 -6.19 -6.76
CA LEU A 36 -13.72 -5.28 -7.15
C LEU A 36 -12.44 -6.04 -7.55
N ALA A 37 -12.06 -7.07 -6.80
CA ALA A 37 -10.93 -7.94 -7.14
C ALA A 37 -11.17 -8.74 -8.44
N LEU A 38 -12.36 -9.31 -8.64
CA LEU A 38 -12.71 -10.05 -9.87
C LEU A 38 -12.84 -9.11 -11.07
N GLY A 39 -13.33 -7.88 -10.89
CA GLY A 39 -13.34 -6.86 -11.93
C GLY A 39 -11.94 -6.50 -12.41
N ILE A 40 -11.00 -6.30 -11.47
CA ILE A 40 -9.58 -6.02 -11.77
C ILE A 40 -8.90 -7.24 -12.41
N ILE A 41 -9.12 -8.45 -11.88
CA ILE A 41 -8.56 -9.69 -12.45
C ILE A 41 -9.11 -9.94 -13.87
N ALA A 42 -10.40 -9.72 -14.11
CA ALA A 42 -11.01 -9.87 -15.43
C ALA A 42 -10.48 -8.81 -16.41
N ALA A 43 -10.35 -7.55 -16.00
CA ALA A 43 -9.74 -6.50 -16.81
C ALA A 43 -8.28 -6.84 -17.14
N PHE A 44 -7.51 -7.30 -16.15
CA PHE A 44 -6.12 -7.73 -16.29
C PHE A 44 -5.96 -8.91 -17.26
N LEU A 45 -6.81 -9.94 -17.16
CA LEU A 45 -6.79 -11.09 -18.07
C LEU A 45 -7.26 -10.73 -19.50
N LEU A 46 -8.23 -9.83 -19.67
CA LEU A 46 -8.68 -9.37 -20.99
C LEU A 46 -7.62 -8.48 -21.67
N LEU A 47 -6.90 -7.65 -20.91
CA LEU A 47 -5.74 -6.90 -21.40
C LEU A 47 -4.57 -7.84 -21.76
N ARG A 48 -4.32 -8.89 -20.97
CA ARG A 48 -3.34 -9.96 -21.28
C ARG A 48 -3.65 -10.66 -22.60
N ARG A 49 -4.93 -10.90 -22.91
CA ARG A 49 -5.35 -11.57 -24.16
C ARG A 49 -5.23 -10.67 -25.40
N ARG A 50 -5.45 -9.35 -25.27
CA ARG A 50 -5.27 -8.40 -26.39
C ARG A 50 -3.80 -8.13 -26.73
N ARG A 51 -2.90 -8.15 -25.73
CA ARG A 51 -1.46 -7.87 -25.95
C ARG A 51 -0.68 -9.01 -26.61
N ARG A 52 -1.15 -10.27 -26.53
CA ARG A 52 -0.54 -11.40 -27.26
C ARG A 52 -0.70 -11.35 -28.78
N VAL A 53 -1.52 -10.45 -29.33
CA VAL A 53 -1.78 -10.36 -30.78
C VAL A 53 -0.82 -9.42 -31.50
N LYS A 54 0.10 -8.73 -30.80
CA LYS A 54 1.02 -7.77 -31.43
C LYS A 54 2.47 -7.98 -31.01
N ALA A 55 3.07 -9.07 -31.49
CA ALA A 55 4.52 -9.21 -31.56
C ALA A 55 4.88 -10.11 -32.75
N THR A 56 4.90 -9.52 -33.94
CA THR A 56 5.57 -10.09 -35.12
C THR A 56 6.43 -9.00 -35.75
N ASN A 57 7.69 -9.38 -36.06
CA ASN A 57 8.70 -8.72 -36.91
C ASN A 57 9.42 -7.49 -36.30
N GLU A 58 10.73 -7.28 -36.42
CA GLU A 58 11.79 -7.61 -37.41
C GLU A 58 13.16 -7.73 -36.67
N GLY A 59 14.22 -8.47 -37.06
CA GLY A 59 14.80 -8.68 -38.38
C GLY A 59 15.97 -7.73 -38.64
N SER A 60 17.10 -7.83 -37.93
CA SER A 60 18.26 -6.93 -38.14
C SER A 60 19.49 -7.66 -38.70
N VAL A 61 19.85 -7.28 -39.93
CA VAL A 61 21.08 -7.64 -40.64
C VAL A 61 22.23 -6.81 -40.05
N VAL A 62 23.36 -7.43 -39.73
CA VAL A 62 24.56 -6.73 -39.24
C VAL A 62 25.71 -6.91 -40.23
N ALA A 63 26.32 -5.77 -40.60
CA ALA A 63 27.52 -5.66 -41.41
C ALA A 63 28.77 -5.91 -40.57
N ASP A 64 29.69 -6.70 -41.12
CA ASP A 64 30.96 -7.14 -40.52
C ASP A 64 32.01 -6.00 -40.52
N GLN A 65 32.57 -5.66 -39.35
CA GLN A 65 33.77 -4.82 -39.25
C GLN A 65 34.87 -5.58 -38.51
N LYS A 66 35.90 -6.00 -39.28
CA LYS A 66 37.14 -6.59 -38.77
C LYS A 66 38.03 -5.52 -38.11
N TYR A 67 38.43 -5.78 -36.88
CA TYR A 67 39.63 -5.19 -36.28
C TYR A 67 40.71 -6.27 -36.11
N THR A 68 41.92 -5.96 -36.57
CA THR A 68 43.12 -6.79 -36.47
C THR A 68 43.99 -6.31 -35.32
N GLU A 69 44.41 -7.21 -34.42
CA GLU A 69 45.58 -7.04 -33.55
C GLU A 69 46.36 -8.37 -33.41
N PRO A 70 47.65 -8.34 -33.02
CA PRO A 70 48.64 -9.35 -33.40
C PRO A 70 48.85 -10.49 -32.40
N LYS A 71 49.47 -11.55 -32.96
CA LYS A 71 50.08 -12.76 -32.34
C LYS A 71 50.78 -12.42 -31.01
N ASP A 72 50.63 -13.17 -29.93
CA ASP A 72 50.99 -14.58 -29.75
C ASP A 72 50.52 -15.05 -28.34
N GLY A 73 50.21 -16.33 -28.18
CA GLY A 73 49.91 -16.96 -26.87
C GLY A 73 48.47 -17.44 -26.66
N THR A 74 48.30 -18.77 -26.71
CA THR A 74 47.15 -19.60 -26.30
C THR A 74 45.83 -18.87 -25.98
N GLN A 75 44.95 -18.79 -26.98
CA GLN A 75 43.58 -18.35 -26.80
C GLN A 75 42.77 -19.39 -26.01
N VAL A 76 42.55 -19.13 -24.72
CA VAL A 76 41.33 -19.63 -24.09
C VAL A 76 40.20 -18.87 -24.78
N ILE A 77 39.36 -19.57 -25.54
CA ILE A 77 38.10 -19.02 -26.03
C ILE A 77 37.23 -18.81 -24.80
N VAL A 78 37.44 -17.70 -24.09
CA VAL A 78 36.36 -17.08 -23.35
C VAL A 78 35.46 -16.56 -24.45
N SER A 79 34.42 -17.33 -24.78
CA SER A 79 33.26 -16.78 -25.46
C SER A 79 32.74 -15.67 -24.57
N SER A 80 33.29 -14.46 -24.72
CA SER A 80 32.70 -13.26 -24.16
C SER A 80 31.40 -13.13 -24.92
N LEU A 81 30.34 -13.70 -24.35
CA LEU A 81 28.97 -13.46 -24.76
C LEU A 81 28.74 -11.96 -24.53
N ARG A 82 29.19 -11.13 -25.47
CA ARG A 82 28.86 -9.70 -25.56
C ARG A 82 27.42 -9.56 -26.07
N GLN A 83 26.52 -10.31 -25.47
CA GLN A 83 25.18 -9.81 -25.28
C GLN A 83 25.32 -8.97 -24.03
N ASP A 84 25.61 -7.68 -24.19
CA ASP A 84 25.13 -6.70 -23.21
C ASP A 84 23.60 -6.82 -23.27
N THR A 85 23.08 -7.83 -22.59
CA THR A 85 21.66 -8.05 -22.40
C THR A 85 21.19 -6.79 -21.70
N GLU A 86 20.54 -5.89 -22.44
CA GLU A 86 20.03 -4.65 -21.87
C GLU A 86 19.11 -5.01 -20.71
N LEU A 87 19.59 -4.91 -19.47
CA LEU A 87 18.88 -5.37 -18.27
C LEU A 87 17.45 -4.81 -18.20
N ASN A 88 17.25 -3.63 -18.79
CA ASN A 88 15.97 -2.97 -19.00
C ASN A 88 14.91 -3.87 -19.68
N GLN A 89 15.30 -4.77 -20.58
CA GLN A 89 14.38 -5.67 -21.28
C GLN A 89 13.82 -6.78 -20.38
N PHE A 90 14.46 -7.04 -19.24
CA PHE A 90 14.03 -8.04 -18.26
C PHE A 90 13.36 -7.43 -17.02
N LEU A 91 13.38 -6.10 -16.88
CA LEU A 91 12.67 -5.44 -15.79
C LEU A 91 11.16 -5.64 -15.93
N LEU A 92 10.48 -5.58 -14.78
CA LEU A 92 9.02 -5.61 -14.70
C LEU A 92 8.44 -4.45 -15.52
N GLU A 93 7.32 -4.71 -16.20
CA GLU A 93 6.67 -3.70 -17.04
C GLU A 93 6.04 -2.63 -16.14
N ALA A 94 6.22 -1.35 -16.48
CA ALA A 94 5.67 -0.26 -15.71
C ALA A 94 4.14 -0.35 -15.68
N THR A 95 3.57 -0.21 -14.48
CA THR A 95 2.12 -0.09 -14.34
C THR A 95 1.71 1.28 -14.84
N PRO A 96 0.72 1.40 -15.75
CA PRO A 96 0.29 2.70 -16.24
C PRO A 96 -0.13 3.63 -15.09
N ASP A 97 0.33 4.88 -15.12
CA ASP A 97 0.04 5.90 -14.10
C ASP A 97 -1.46 6.01 -13.75
N LYS A 98 -2.33 5.87 -14.75
CA LYS A 98 -3.80 5.88 -14.57
C LYS A 98 -4.32 4.73 -13.70
N GLU A 99 -3.67 3.57 -13.74
CA GLU A 99 -4.04 2.40 -12.95
C GLU A 99 -3.57 2.59 -11.50
N ILE A 100 -2.35 3.09 -11.30
CA ILE A 100 -1.85 3.49 -9.97
C ILE A 100 -2.74 4.58 -9.35
N GLN A 101 -3.15 5.56 -10.14
CA GLN A 101 -4.07 6.62 -9.71
C GLN A 101 -5.45 6.07 -9.33
N ALA A 102 -6.01 5.15 -10.12
CA ALA A 102 -7.29 4.53 -9.83
C ALA A 102 -7.22 3.71 -8.54
N GLU A 103 -6.13 2.97 -8.33
CA GLU A 103 -5.89 2.19 -7.12
C GLU A 103 -5.78 3.09 -5.89
N LEU A 104 -4.96 4.13 -5.94
CA LEU A 104 -4.83 5.09 -4.82
C LEU A 104 -6.18 5.73 -4.45
N ARG A 105 -7.00 6.09 -5.45
CA ARG A 105 -8.35 6.63 -5.21
C ARG A 105 -9.26 5.59 -4.55
N SER A 106 -9.21 4.34 -5.01
CA SER A 106 -9.97 3.23 -4.40
C SER A 106 -9.56 3.02 -2.94
N LEU A 107 -8.27 3.09 -2.63
CA LEU A 107 -7.75 2.96 -1.27
C LEU A 107 -8.12 4.15 -0.37
N SER A 108 -8.16 5.38 -0.91
CA SER A 108 -8.69 6.54 -0.18
C SER A 108 -10.14 6.32 0.26
N GLU A 109 -10.96 5.79 -0.65
CA GLU A 109 -12.37 5.46 -0.37
C GLU A 109 -12.49 4.31 0.63
N LEU A 110 -11.63 3.29 0.53
CA LEU A 110 -11.59 2.19 1.49
C LEU A 110 -11.24 2.69 2.91
N ILE A 111 -10.27 3.60 3.04
CA ILE A 111 -9.91 4.23 4.32
C ILE A 111 -11.07 5.12 4.82
N TYR A 112 -11.72 5.88 3.95
CA TYR A 112 -12.93 6.65 4.29
C TYR A 112 -14.02 5.74 4.89
N GLN A 113 -14.37 4.66 4.20
CA GLN A 113 -15.38 3.70 4.65
C GLN A 113 -14.98 3.01 5.96
N HIS A 114 -13.70 2.66 6.13
CA HIS A 114 -13.22 2.16 7.41
C HIS A 114 -13.42 3.19 8.52
N VAL A 115 -13.12 4.46 8.24
CA VAL A 115 -13.26 5.51 9.25
C VAL A 115 -14.71 5.69 9.68
N GLU A 116 -15.60 5.84 8.71
CA GLU A 116 -17.03 6.08 8.94
C GLU A 116 -17.73 4.92 9.66
N ASN A 117 -17.32 3.67 9.37
CA ASN A 117 -18.00 2.50 9.90
C ASN A 117 -17.54 2.09 11.31
N TYR A 118 -16.27 2.36 11.65
CA TYR A 118 -15.64 1.77 12.83
C TYR A 118 -15.24 2.76 13.92
N TYR A 119 -15.14 4.04 13.60
CA TYR A 119 -14.83 5.05 14.61
C TYR A 119 -16.00 5.98 14.84
N ARG A 120 -16.11 6.41 16.09
CA ARG A 120 -17.04 7.44 16.55
C ARG A 120 -16.21 8.55 17.21
N GLY A 121 -16.87 9.59 17.71
CA GLY A 121 -16.20 10.59 18.54
C GLY A 121 -15.45 9.95 19.72
N PRO A 122 -14.50 10.66 20.35
CA PRO A 122 -13.73 10.12 21.46
C PRO A 122 -14.66 9.59 22.56
N GLN A 123 -14.47 8.32 22.94
CA GLN A 123 -15.31 7.65 23.92
C GLN A 123 -14.94 7.98 25.37
N ILE A 124 -13.74 8.53 25.56
CA ILE A 124 -13.15 8.90 26.85
C ILE A 124 -12.60 10.33 26.70
N GLN A 125 -12.66 11.13 27.77
CA GLN A 125 -11.92 12.40 27.80
C GLN A 125 -10.42 12.08 27.72
N ALA A 126 -9.80 12.42 26.59
CA ALA A 126 -8.39 12.24 26.36
C ALA A 126 -7.67 13.59 26.43
N ASP A 127 -6.49 13.62 27.05
CA ASP A 127 -5.61 14.78 27.04
C ASP A 127 -5.03 14.96 25.62
N PRO A 128 -5.21 16.13 24.98
CA PRO A 128 -4.60 16.42 23.68
C PRO A 128 -3.09 16.18 23.63
N ALA A 129 -2.36 16.40 24.72
CA ALA A 129 -0.92 16.17 24.76
C ALA A 129 -0.57 14.68 24.71
N GLU A 130 -1.30 13.82 25.43
CA GLU A 130 -1.13 12.36 25.38
C GLU A 130 -1.46 11.82 23.99
N VAL A 131 -2.51 12.36 23.36
CA VAL A 131 -2.88 12.00 21.99
C VAL A 131 -1.80 12.40 20.99
N ALA A 132 -1.23 13.61 21.13
CA ALA A 132 -0.11 14.05 20.28
C ALA A 132 1.13 13.16 20.43
N GLN A 133 1.46 12.74 21.65
CA GLN A 133 2.55 11.77 21.89
C GLN A 133 2.25 10.41 21.26
N SER A 134 1.00 9.96 21.34
CA SER A 134 0.56 8.71 20.72
C SER A 134 0.69 8.77 19.20
N LEU A 135 0.40 9.92 18.56
CA LEU A 135 0.63 10.12 17.13
C LEU A 135 2.11 9.97 16.76
N ILE A 136 3.01 10.60 17.53
CA ILE A 136 4.46 10.48 17.29
C ILE A 136 4.90 9.01 17.43
N HIS A 137 4.40 8.32 18.45
CA HIS A 137 4.72 6.92 18.72
C HIS A 137 4.35 5.99 17.56
N ILE A 138 3.16 6.15 16.97
CA ILE A 138 2.71 5.33 15.83
C ILE A 138 3.37 5.71 14.49
N GLY A 139 4.35 6.63 14.51
CA GLY A 139 5.13 7.01 13.32
C GLY A 139 4.54 8.17 12.53
N TYR A 140 3.71 9.02 13.15
CA TYR A 140 3.30 10.29 12.54
C TYR A 140 4.52 11.21 12.36
N ALA A 141 4.71 11.70 11.14
CA ALA A 141 5.88 12.50 10.76
C ALA A 141 5.47 13.93 10.43
N THR A 142 5.74 14.83 11.38
CA THR A 142 5.36 16.26 11.31
C THR A 142 5.98 16.94 10.09
N GLU A 143 7.24 16.65 9.80
CA GLU A 143 7.98 17.22 8.67
C GLU A 143 7.40 16.81 7.31
N ALA A 144 6.90 15.58 7.19
CA ALA A 144 6.32 15.09 5.95
C ALA A 144 4.90 15.63 5.73
N SER A 145 4.10 15.68 6.80
CA SER A 145 2.72 16.17 6.79
C SER A 145 2.62 17.70 6.68
N GLY A 146 3.58 18.43 7.25
CA GLY A 146 3.52 19.89 7.40
C GLY A 146 2.58 20.36 8.52
N LEU A 147 2.07 19.44 9.35
CA LEU A 147 1.20 19.73 10.50
C LEU A 147 1.82 19.17 11.79
N GLN A 148 1.77 19.97 12.86
CA GLN A 148 2.23 19.55 14.18
C GLN A 148 1.30 18.48 14.77
N ALA A 149 1.87 17.53 15.51
CA ALA A 149 1.11 16.46 16.17
C ALA A 149 -0.01 17.01 17.08
N ASP A 150 0.23 18.10 17.81
CA ASP A 150 -0.78 18.76 18.65
C ASP A 150 -1.98 19.28 17.85
N THR A 151 -1.71 19.80 16.64
CA THR A 151 -2.77 20.29 15.75
C THR A 151 -3.62 19.12 15.26
N VAL A 152 -3.00 18.01 14.90
CA VAL A 152 -3.73 16.80 14.48
C VAL A 152 -4.50 16.17 15.63
N ALA A 153 -3.91 16.11 16.84
CA ALA A 153 -4.60 15.64 18.03
C ALA A 153 -5.88 16.45 18.29
N ALA A 154 -5.81 17.78 18.21
CA ALA A 154 -6.98 18.65 18.36
C ALA A 154 -8.06 18.40 17.29
N ILE A 155 -7.66 18.16 16.04
CA ILE A 155 -8.58 17.83 14.94
C ILE A 155 -9.27 16.48 15.20
N CYS A 156 -8.52 15.47 15.64
CA CYS A 156 -9.05 14.13 15.94
C CYS A 156 -10.01 14.14 17.14
N LEU A 157 -9.75 14.96 18.16
CA LEU A 157 -10.58 15.03 19.37
C LEU A 157 -11.87 15.85 19.19
N ASN A 158 -11.92 16.75 18.22
CA ASN A 158 -13.13 17.53 17.95
C ASN A 158 -14.15 16.70 17.16
N PRO A 159 -15.38 16.45 17.69
CA PRO A 159 -16.37 15.58 17.04
C PRO A 159 -16.74 15.95 15.61
N LYS A 160 -16.64 17.24 15.22
CA LYS A 160 -16.98 17.70 13.87
C LYS A 160 -15.88 17.40 12.86
N THR A 161 -14.63 17.35 13.30
CA THR A 161 -13.45 17.18 12.45
C THR A 161 -12.77 15.83 12.66
N SER A 162 -13.22 15.05 13.64
CA SER A 162 -12.65 13.76 14.03
C SER A 162 -12.55 12.78 12.85
N PRO A 163 -13.59 12.57 12.00
CA PRO A 163 -13.46 11.69 10.84
C PRO A 163 -12.37 12.13 9.87
N ILE A 164 -12.22 13.45 9.66
CA ILE A 164 -11.18 14.02 8.79
C ILE A 164 -9.79 13.78 9.40
N GLY A 165 -9.64 14.01 10.70
CA GLY A 165 -8.39 13.77 11.43
C GLY A 165 -7.97 12.29 11.41
N LEU A 166 -8.91 11.38 11.64
CA LEU A 166 -8.65 9.94 11.61
C LEU A 166 -8.24 9.45 10.21
N ARG A 167 -8.92 9.93 9.16
CA ARG A 167 -8.50 9.66 7.77
C ARG A 167 -7.09 10.16 7.50
N HIS A 168 -6.77 11.38 7.94
CA HIS A 168 -5.42 11.93 7.79
C HIS A 168 -4.38 11.04 8.47
N VAL A 169 -4.58 10.66 9.73
CA VAL A 169 -3.63 9.83 10.48
C VAL A 169 -3.45 8.45 9.85
N LEU A 170 -4.56 7.76 9.55
CA LEU A 170 -4.51 6.44 8.92
C LEU A 170 -3.79 6.48 7.58
N SER A 171 -4.19 7.39 6.69
CA SER A 171 -3.52 7.56 5.40
C SER A 171 -2.04 7.89 5.57
N HIS A 172 -1.70 8.86 6.44
CA HIS A 172 -0.31 9.26 6.65
C HIS A 172 0.56 8.10 7.10
N VAL A 173 0.14 7.39 8.15
CA VAL A 173 0.93 6.30 8.73
C VAL A 173 0.97 5.09 7.81
N ILE A 174 -0.15 4.68 7.21
CA ILE A 174 -0.19 3.49 6.33
C ILE A 174 0.68 3.74 5.10
N PHE A 175 0.44 4.80 4.32
CA PHE A 175 1.18 5.03 3.08
C PHE A 175 2.66 5.34 3.32
N ARG A 176 3.02 5.96 4.46
CA ARG A 176 4.44 6.15 4.81
C ARG A 176 5.15 4.81 5.05
N ASN A 177 4.46 3.82 5.63
CA ASN A 177 5.00 2.46 5.77
C ASN A 177 5.05 1.66 4.45
N LEU A 178 4.46 2.18 3.37
CA LEU A 178 4.60 1.65 2.01
C LEU A 178 5.74 2.31 1.22
N ASP A 179 6.23 3.45 1.69
CA ASP A 179 7.25 4.20 0.97
C ASP A 179 8.63 3.55 1.16
N PHE A 180 9.30 3.27 0.03
CA PHE A 180 10.64 2.73 -0.02
C PHE A 180 11.70 3.68 0.54
N SER A 181 11.44 4.98 0.50
CA SER A 181 12.29 6.01 1.11
C SER A 181 12.10 6.13 2.63
N SER A 182 11.07 5.49 3.19
CA SER A 182 10.85 5.49 4.64
C SER A 182 11.78 4.50 5.34
N SER A 183 12.35 4.91 6.46
CA SER A 183 13.17 4.07 7.34
C SER A 183 12.36 3.46 8.49
N SER A 184 11.06 3.17 8.25
CA SER A 184 10.18 2.68 9.32
C SER A 184 10.48 1.23 9.69
N SER A 185 10.51 0.93 10.99
CA SER A 185 10.58 -0.44 11.51
C SER A 185 9.32 -1.26 11.20
N LEU A 186 8.19 -0.60 10.94
CA LEU A 186 6.90 -1.19 10.57
C LEU A 186 6.68 -1.21 9.06
N SER A 187 7.75 -1.14 8.25
CA SER A 187 7.65 -1.14 6.79
C SER A 187 6.85 -2.33 6.30
N MET A 188 5.90 -2.09 5.40
CA MET A 188 5.07 -3.11 4.78
C MET A 188 5.71 -3.72 3.52
N LEU A 189 6.84 -3.18 3.04
CA LEU A 189 7.61 -3.73 1.91
C LEU A 189 8.27 -5.08 2.22
N PRO A 190 8.64 -5.91 1.22
CA PRO A 190 9.28 -7.21 1.48
C PRO A 190 10.46 -7.09 2.46
N LEU A 191 10.63 -8.05 3.37
CA LEU A 191 11.61 -7.98 4.45
C LEU A 191 13.03 -7.70 3.94
N ALA A 192 13.43 -8.38 2.85
CA ALA A 192 14.72 -8.17 2.21
C ALA A 192 14.91 -6.74 1.70
N VAL A 193 13.82 -6.10 1.28
CA VAL A 193 13.83 -4.72 0.78
C VAL A 193 13.86 -3.73 1.95
N ALA A 194 13.03 -3.94 2.96
CA ALA A 194 12.94 -3.08 4.14
C ALA A 194 14.26 -3.04 4.93
N ALA A 195 14.92 -4.18 5.12
CA ALA A 195 16.18 -4.26 5.87
C ALA A 195 17.30 -3.40 5.25
N LEU A 196 17.40 -3.38 3.91
CA LEU A 196 18.43 -2.59 3.24
C LEU A 196 18.08 -1.10 3.16
N ALA A 197 16.78 -0.77 3.02
CA ALA A 197 16.32 0.61 3.08
C ALA A 197 16.70 1.26 4.44
N GLN A 198 16.55 0.52 5.54
CA GLN A 198 16.97 0.94 6.88
C GLN A 198 18.49 1.00 7.08
N GLY A 199 19.28 0.16 6.39
CA GLY A 199 20.74 0.15 6.52
C GLY A 199 21.47 1.28 5.79
N SER A 200 20.78 2.07 4.96
CA SER A 200 21.39 3.01 4.00
C SER A 200 21.68 4.42 4.53
N HIS A 201 21.79 4.59 5.85
CA HIS A 201 22.01 5.90 6.49
C HIS A 201 23.50 6.25 6.63
N SER A 202 24.13 6.71 5.55
CA SER A 202 25.21 7.68 5.67
C SER A 202 24.81 8.95 4.93
N ALA A 203 24.49 9.99 5.70
CA ALA A 203 23.97 11.27 5.23
C ALA A 203 24.95 12.00 4.28
N GLU A 204 26.24 11.70 4.36
CA GLU A 204 27.28 12.33 3.55
C GLU A 204 27.16 12.04 2.05
N ASN A 205 26.47 10.94 1.68
CA ASN A 205 26.43 10.42 0.32
C ASN A 205 25.00 10.18 -0.23
N ALA A 206 23.96 10.44 0.58
CA ALA A 206 22.56 10.16 0.22
C ALA A 206 22.05 10.90 -1.03
N ASN A 207 22.66 12.06 -1.34
CA ASN A 207 22.30 12.92 -2.48
C ASN A 207 23.17 12.69 -3.73
N SER A 208 24.11 11.73 -3.71
CA SER A 208 24.88 11.39 -4.91
C SER A 208 23.94 10.83 -5.99
N PRO A 209 23.95 11.37 -7.22
CA PRO A 209 23.16 10.82 -8.33
C PRO A 209 23.47 9.35 -8.59
N ALA A 210 24.73 8.93 -8.42
CA ALA A 210 25.16 7.55 -8.59
C ALA A 210 24.54 6.62 -7.53
N ILE A 211 24.49 7.05 -6.26
CA ILE A 211 23.87 6.25 -5.18
C ILE A 211 22.36 6.20 -5.33
N SER A 212 21.74 7.31 -5.77
CA SER A 212 20.31 7.33 -6.07
C SER A 212 19.96 6.35 -7.20
N LEU A 213 20.73 6.35 -8.30
CA LEU A 213 20.56 5.41 -9.39
C LEU A 213 20.80 3.96 -8.95
N ALA A 214 21.88 3.70 -8.19
CA ALA A 214 22.17 2.37 -7.67
C ALA A 214 21.02 1.85 -6.79
N ARG A 215 20.47 2.70 -5.91
CA ARG A 215 19.33 2.35 -5.05
C ARG A 215 18.07 2.08 -5.87
N SER A 216 17.79 2.89 -6.89
CA SER A 216 16.67 2.69 -7.82
C SER A 216 16.76 1.36 -8.58
N ARG A 217 17.95 1.05 -9.11
CA ARG A 217 18.23 -0.20 -9.81
C ARG A 217 18.12 -1.39 -8.89
N TRP A 218 18.70 -1.31 -7.69
CA TRP A 218 18.58 -2.36 -6.69
C TRP A 218 17.11 -2.61 -6.33
N ARG A 219 16.33 -1.57 -6.01
CA ARG A 219 14.90 -1.68 -5.72
C ARG A 219 14.14 -2.45 -6.82
N SER A 220 14.32 -2.03 -8.07
CA SER A 220 13.65 -2.63 -9.23
C SER A 220 14.09 -4.09 -9.47
N LEU A 221 15.38 -4.39 -9.29
CA LEU A 221 15.91 -5.75 -9.42
C LEU A 221 15.46 -6.64 -8.26
N SER A 222 15.37 -6.13 -7.04
CA SER A 222 14.83 -6.87 -5.91
C SER A 222 13.37 -7.24 -6.14
N ALA A 223 12.56 -6.32 -6.67
CA ALA A 223 11.18 -6.62 -7.04
C ALA A 223 11.11 -7.74 -8.10
N LEU A 224 11.98 -7.70 -9.12
CA LEU A 224 12.10 -8.76 -10.13
C LEU A 224 12.52 -10.11 -9.53
N LEU A 225 13.55 -10.13 -8.69
CA LEU A 225 14.12 -11.35 -8.12
C LEU A 225 13.21 -12.00 -7.06
N LEU A 226 12.37 -11.21 -6.39
CA LEU A 226 11.35 -11.69 -5.46
C LEU A 226 10.07 -12.14 -6.18
N HIS A 227 9.91 -11.80 -7.46
CA HIS A 227 8.71 -12.14 -8.21
C HIS A 227 8.64 -13.66 -8.43
N PRO A 228 7.55 -14.35 -8.07
CA PRO A 228 7.47 -15.81 -8.19
C PRO A 228 7.50 -16.29 -9.65
N ASN A 229 6.98 -15.48 -10.58
CA ASN A 229 6.97 -15.76 -12.03
C ASN A 229 7.52 -14.55 -12.83
N PRO A 230 8.84 -14.25 -12.80
CA PRO A 230 9.39 -13.01 -13.34
C PRO A 230 9.16 -12.84 -14.85
N ASP A 231 8.99 -13.94 -15.60
CA ASP A 231 8.68 -13.93 -17.03
C ASP A 231 7.33 -13.27 -17.37
N GLU A 232 6.42 -13.15 -16.38
CA GLU A 232 5.16 -12.43 -16.59
C GLU A 232 5.37 -10.91 -16.65
N ARG A 233 6.51 -10.42 -16.15
CA ARG A 233 6.88 -8.99 -16.12
C ARG A 233 5.82 -8.09 -15.49
N THR A 234 5.12 -8.62 -14.49
CA THR A 234 4.07 -7.91 -13.74
C THR A 234 4.62 -7.35 -12.44
N PRO A 235 3.92 -6.43 -11.76
CA PRO A 235 4.33 -6.01 -10.43
C PRO A 235 4.43 -7.19 -9.46
N LEU A 236 5.39 -7.10 -8.53
CA LEU A 236 5.58 -8.08 -7.47
C LEU A 236 4.26 -8.32 -6.72
N PRO A 237 3.70 -9.54 -6.73
CA PRO A 237 2.50 -9.83 -5.95
C PRO A 237 2.82 -9.82 -4.45
N VAL A 238 1.85 -9.40 -3.65
CA VAL A 238 1.97 -9.44 -2.18
C VAL A 238 1.91 -10.89 -1.70
N SER A 239 2.93 -11.30 -0.95
CA SER A 239 2.90 -12.57 -0.22
C SER A 239 2.04 -12.43 1.03
N VAL A 240 0.85 -13.04 1.03
CA VAL A 240 -0.08 -12.96 2.18
C VAL A 240 0.53 -13.54 3.45
N THR A 241 1.37 -14.59 3.32
CA THR A 241 2.03 -15.22 4.48
C THR A 241 3.04 -14.31 5.16
N GLU A 242 3.70 -13.45 4.39
CA GLU A 242 4.66 -12.46 4.91
C GLU A 242 3.94 -11.16 5.34
N ALA A 243 3.00 -10.68 4.54
CA ALA A 243 2.35 -9.39 4.77
C ALA A 243 1.34 -9.41 5.92
N SER A 244 0.63 -10.53 6.14
CA SER A 244 -0.40 -10.63 7.20
C SER A 244 0.11 -10.34 8.61
N PRO A 245 1.20 -10.95 9.10
CA PRO A 245 1.72 -10.64 10.44
C PRO A 245 2.21 -9.19 10.53
N LYS A 246 2.79 -8.64 9.47
CA LYS A 246 3.24 -7.24 9.44
C LYS A 246 2.08 -6.26 9.49
N ALA A 247 1.00 -6.55 8.75
CA ALA A 247 -0.22 -5.77 8.77
C ALA A 247 -0.87 -5.81 10.15
N LEU A 248 -0.86 -6.96 10.83
CA LEU A 248 -1.33 -7.08 12.21
C LEU A 248 -0.47 -6.25 13.17
N SER A 249 0.86 -6.29 13.04
CA SER A 249 1.75 -5.44 13.85
C SER A 249 1.47 -3.96 13.63
N LEU A 250 1.36 -3.49 12.39
CA LEU A 250 1.03 -2.10 12.11
C LEU A 250 -0.37 -1.72 12.62
N ALA A 251 -1.35 -2.61 12.49
CA ALA A 251 -2.69 -2.40 13.03
C ALA A 251 -2.67 -2.26 14.56
N ASN A 252 -1.92 -3.12 15.25
CA ASN A 252 -1.76 -3.05 16.71
C ASN A 252 -1.14 -1.72 17.16
N GLU A 253 -0.09 -1.28 16.47
CA GLU A 253 0.57 0.00 16.75
C GLU A 253 -0.38 1.17 16.53
N LEU A 254 -1.05 1.23 15.38
CA LEU A 254 -2.11 2.21 15.11
C LEU A 254 -3.21 2.19 16.19
N ASN A 255 -3.54 1.01 16.72
CA ASN A 255 -4.60 0.88 17.71
C ASN A 255 -4.26 1.47 19.09
N VAL A 256 -2.98 1.76 19.38
CA VAL A 256 -2.59 2.53 20.57
C VAL A 256 -3.29 3.89 20.59
N PHE A 257 -3.42 4.52 19.42
CA PHE A 257 -4.14 5.78 19.23
C PHE A 257 -5.63 5.56 18.94
N LEU A 258 -5.97 4.61 18.05
CA LEU A 258 -7.33 4.50 17.51
C LEU A 258 -8.37 4.00 18.52
N ARG A 259 -7.97 3.23 19.55
CA ARG A 259 -8.91 2.69 20.57
C ARG A 259 -9.71 3.76 21.30
N LEU A 260 -9.23 5.00 21.34
CA LEU A 260 -9.95 6.15 21.90
C LEU A 260 -11.26 6.45 21.15
N PHE A 261 -11.34 6.05 19.87
CA PHE A 261 -12.43 6.37 18.96
C PHE A 261 -13.32 5.15 18.63
N VAL A 262 -12.97 3.96 19.13
CA VAL A 262 -13.74 2.72 18.89
C VAL A 262 -14.73 2.49 20.04
N ALA A 263 -15.89 1.90 19.75
CA ALA A 263 -16.80 1.44 20.78
C ALA A 263 -16.11 0.44 21.73
N GLN A 264 -16.44 0.49 23.03
CA GLN A 264 -15.68 -0.21 24.06
C GLN A 264 -16.08 -1.69 24.24
N ASP A 265 -17.06 -2.19 23.49
CA ASP A 265 -17.40 -3.60 23.50
C ASP A 265 -16.40 -4.44 22.69
N ASN A 266 -16.12 -5.64 23.18
CA ASN A 266 -15.11 -6.53 22.59
C ASN A 266 -15.40 -6.89 21.13
N ALA A 267 -16.68 -7.00 20.74
CA ALA A 267 -17.07 -7.34 19.38
C ALA A 267 -16.68 -6.21 18.41
N SER A 268 -17.05 -4.97 18.72
CA SER A 268 -16.69 -3.80 17.91
C SER A 268 -15.18 -3.59 17.81
N GLN A 269 -14.43 -3.79 18.91
CA GLN A 269 -12.96 -3.69 18.89
C GLN A 269 -12.33 -4.77 18.00
N GLN A 270 -12.83 -6.01 18.07
CA GLN A 270 -12.35 -7.10 17.25
C GLN A 270 -12.68 -6.89 15.76
N ASP A 271 -13.91 -6.47 15.46
CA ASP A 271 -14.35 -6.21 14.09
C ASP A 271 -13.58 -5.03 13.46
N GLN A 272 -13.34 -3.97 14.23
CA GLN A 272 -12.51 -2.84 13.81
C GLN A 272 -11.08 -3.27 13.53
N MET A 273 -10.46 -4.05 14.43
CA MET A 273 -9.09 -4.53 14.24
C MET A 273 -8.96 -5.43 13.00
N ASN A 274 -9.89 -6.37 12.84
CA ASN A 274 -9.93 -7.27 11.68
C ASN A 274 -10.03 -6.47 10.37
N HIS A 275 -10.91 -5.46 10.34
CA HIS A 275 -11.06 -4.62 9.15
C HIS A 275 -9.84 -3.73 8.92
N LEU A 276 -9.24 -3.15 9.97
CA LEU A 276 -8.01 -2.34 9.84
C LEU A 276 -6.86 -3.15 9.24
N GLN A 277 -6.65 -4.39 9.71
CA GLN A 277 -5.65 -5.28 9.13
C GLN A 277 -5.91 -5.54 7.64
N ALA A 278 -7.16 -5.78 7.26
CA ALA A 278 -7.54 -5.97 5.86
C ALA A 278 -7.27 -4.70 5.02
N VAL A 279 -7.60 -3.51 5.52
CA VAL A 279 -7.32 -2.23 4.85
C VAL A 279 -5.81 -2.05 4.63
N ILE A 280 -4.98 -2.34 5.64
CA ILE A 280 -3.52 -2.27 5.53
C ILE A 280 -3.00 -3.26 4.49
N LEU A 281 -3.53 -4.47 4.44
CA LEU A 281 -3.17 -5.48 3.43
C LEU A 281 -3.53 -5.04 2.02
N GLU A 282 -4.72 -4.45 1.81
CA GLU A 282 -5.11 -3.90 0.52
C GLU A 282 -4.19 -2.73 0.13
N CYS A 283 -3.89 -1.81 1.04
CA CYS A 283 -2.94 -0.72 0.79
C CYS A 283 -1.52 -1.25 0.44
N THR A 284 -1.12 -2.36 1.05
CA THR A 284 0.19 -3.00 0.80
C THR A 284 0.37 -3.40 -0.67
N LYS A 285 -0.71 -3.76 -1.37
CA LYS A 285 -0.66 -4.06 -2.80
C LYS A 285 -0.20 -2.87 -3.63
N LEU A 286 -0.65 -1.65 -3.28
CA LEU A 286 -0.15 -0.44 -3.92
C LEU A 286 1.34 -0.23 -3.64
N GLY A 287 1.78 -0.43 -2.39
CA GLY A 287 3.20 -0.33 -2.03
C GLY A 287 4.09 -1.25 -2.87
N TYR A 288 3.65 -2.49 -3.10
CA TYR A 288 4.34 -3.45 -3.97
C TYR A 288 4.28 -3.06 -5.45
N ALA A 289 3.14 -2.52 -5.91
CA ALA A 289 3.01 -2.00 -7.27
C ALA A 289 3.97 -0.84 -7.53
N VAL A 290 4.06 0.12 -6.59
CA VAL A 290 4.99 1.26 -6.65
C VAL A 290 6.45 0.79 -6.54
N LEU A 291 6.75 -0.14 -5.63
CA LEU A 291 8.07 -0.75 -5.48
C LEU A 291 8.55 -1.41 -6.77
N SER A 292 7.62 -1.97 -7.56
CA SER A 292 7.91 -2.68 -8.80
C SER A 292 8.10 -1.75 -10.01
N GLN A 293 7.85 -0.44 -9.87
CA GLN A 293 8.01 0.49 -10.98
C GLN A 293 9.49 0.65 -11.35
N PRO A 294 9.82 0.72 -12.65
CA PRO A 294 11.19 0.99 -13.06
C PRO A 294 11.65 2.43 -12.73
N SER A 295 10.72 3.37 -12.65
CA SER A 295 10.96 4.72 -12.13
C SER A 295 10.83 4.78 -10.61
N ASP A 296 11.43 5.82 -9.99
CA ASP A 296 11.29 6.12 -8.57
C ASP A 296 10.05 6.99 -8.31
N TRP A 297 9.39 6.73 -7.20
CA TRP A 297 8.16 7.37 -6.77
C TRP A 297 8.24 7.78 -5.30
N SER A 298 7.43 8.74 -4.89
CA SER A 298 7.23 9.09 -3.49
C SER A 298 5.79 9.56 -3.24
N PHE A 299 5.33 9.36 -2.01
CA PHE A 299 4.04 9.85 -1.54
C PHE A 299 4.12 11.30 -1.07
N LEU A 300 3.11 12.09 -1.44
CA LEU A 300 3.00 13.50 -1.07
C LEU A 300 2.01 13.68 0.07
N PHE A 301 2.52 14.00 1.26
CA PHE A 301 1.71 14.13 2.48
C PHE A 301 1.40 15.58 2.88
N SER A 302 2.05 16.55 2.26
CA SER A 302 1.88 17.98 2.56
C SER A 302 1.38 18.76 1.35
N ASN A 303 0.89 19.97 1.61
CA ASN A 303 0.49 20.90 0.57
C ASN A 303 1.70 21.62 -0.03
N ASN A 304 1.52 22.13 -1.26
CA ASN A 304 2.37 23.21 -1.73
C ASN A 304 1.78 24.54 -1.22
N PRO A 305 2.50 25.31 -0.37
CA PRO A 305 1.98 26.52 0.26
C PRO A 305 1.58 27.61 -0.74
N SER A 306 2.06 27.53 -1.99
CA SER A 306 1.73 28.50 -3.05
C SER A 306 0.30 28.36 -3.62
N VAL A 307 -0.38 27.23 -3.41
CA VAL A 307 -1.64 26.91 -4.12
C VAL A 307 -2.89 27.02 -3.22
N THR A 308 -2.76 26.85 -1.89
CA THR A 308 -3.93 26.70 -1.02
C THR A 308 -4.25 27.96 -0.20
N LYS A 309 -5.36 28.64 -0.56
CA LYS A 309 -6.04 29.62 0.32
C LYS A 309 -6.97 28.86 1.29
N GLY A 310 -6.65 28.80 2.58
CA GLY A 310 -7.49 28.23 3.64
C GLY A 310 -6.83 27.08 4.43
N ARG A 311 -7.30 26.80 5.65
CA ARG A 311 -6.85 25.64 6.46
C ARG A 311 -7.41 24.36 5.85
N ARG A 312 -6.53 23.57 5.22
CA ARG A 312 -6.86 22.27 4.62
C ARG A 312 -5.92 21.21 5.16
N ILE A 313 -6.40 19.98 5.24
CA ILE A 313 -5.63 18.80 5.66
C ILE A 313 -5.65 17.74 4.58
N VAL A 314 -4.54 17.03 4.41
CA VAL A 314 -4.42 15.92 3.45
C VAL A 314 -5.04 14.67 4.04
N VAL A 315 -6.09 14.14 3.43
CA VAL A 315 -6.78 12.90 3.89
C VAL A 315 -6.38 11.66 3.09
N CYS A 316 -5.77 11.85 1.92
CA CYS A 316 -5.10 10.81 1.14
C CYS A 316 -3.86 11.44 0.48
N PRO A 317 -2.68 10.81 0.58
CA PRO A 317 -1.48 11.35 -0.02
C PRO A 317 -1.59 11.40 -1.54
N GLY A 318 -0.84 12.32 -2.14
CA GLY A 318 -0.58 12.32 -3.57
C GLY A 318 0.53 11.34 -3.94
N LEU A 319 0.85 11.28 -5.23
CA LEU A 319 1.97 10.53 -5.78
C LEU A 319 2.73 11.38 -6.79
N GLU A 320 4.05 11.33 -6.69
CA GLU A 320 4.95 11.93 -7.66
C GLU A 320 6.01 10.95 -8.13
N ARG A 321 6.48 11.18 -9.37
CA ARG A 321 7.64 10.49 -9.94
C ARG A 321 8.89 11.33 -9.75
N LEU A 322 9.95 10.69 -9.28
CA LEU A 322 11.25 11.29 -9.04
C LEU A 322 12.22 11.04 -10.20
N SER A 323 11.98 10.01 -11.01
CA SER A 323 12.82 9.65 -12.15
C SER A 323 12.01 9.10 -13.34
N ASP A 324 12.68 9.01 -14.48
CA ASP A 324 12.19 8.26 -15.63
C ASP A 324 12.44 6.75 -15.44
N ASN A 325 11.92 5.91 -16.34
CA ASN A 325 11.98 4.45 -16.25
C ASN A 325 13.39 3.88 -16.44
N ASP A 326 14.33 4.67 -16.94
CA ASP A 326 15.76 4.35 -16.98
C ASP A 326 16.48 4.66 -15.65
N GLY A 327 15.76 5.19 -14.66
CA GLY A 327 16.29 5.63 -13.37
C GLY A 327 16.89 7.04 -13.39
N THR A 328 16.84 7.76 -14.52
CA THR A 328 17.35 9.12 -14.62
C THR A 328 16.44 10.08 -13.84
N ARG A 329 16.98 10.71 -12.79
CA ARG A 329 16.21 11.65 -11.94
C ARG A 329 15.77 12.89 -12.72
N TYR A 330 14.55 13.34 -12.43
CA TYR A 330 14.08 14.62 -12.91
C TYR A 330 14.75 15.78 -12.15
N ARG A 331 14.80 16.96 -12.79
CA ARG A 331 15.23 18.19 -12.12
C ARG A 331 14.26 18.61 -11.00
N SER A 332 12.98 18.32 -11.19
CA SER A 332 11.91 18.50 -10.20
C SER A 332 10.99 17.28 -10.28
N PRO A 333 10.48 16.78 -9.15
CA PRO A 333 9.47 15.73 -9.16
C PRO A 333 8.28 16.08 -10.06
N LYS A 334 7.68 15.05 -10.66
CA LYS A 334 6.48 15.17 -11.50
C LYS A 334 5.29 14.61 -10.73
N GLU A 335 4.38 15.48 -10.32
CA GLU A 335 3.12 15.07 -9.71
C GLU A 335 2.30 14.25 -10.71
N VAL A 336 1.88 13.06 -10.28
CA VAL A 336 0.99 12.16 -11.03
C VAL A 336 -0.41 12.20 -10.43
N VAL A 337 -0.50 12.28 -9.11
CA VAL A 337 -1.77 12.41 -8.38
C VAL A 337 -1.59 13.50 -7.32
N ALA A 338 -2.42 14.53 -7.39
CA ALA A 338 -2.48 15.55 -6.34
C ALA A 338 -3.03 14.94 -5.04
N PRO A 339 -2.54 15.37 -3.86
CA PRO A 339 -3.10 14.94 -2.57
C PRO A 339 -4.59 15.31 -2.45
N GLU A 340 -5.40 14.39 -1.89
CA GLU A 340 -6.80 14.68 -1.56
C GLU A 340 -6.84 15.53 -0.29
N MET A 341 -7.49 16.69 -0.38
CA MET A 341 -7.54 17.66 0.71
C MET A 341 -8.97 17.92 1.16
N MET A 342 -9.15 18.03 2.48
CA MET A 342 -10.42 18.43 3.08
C MET A 342 -10.30 19.76 3.84
N PRO A 343 -11.35 20.60 3.84
CA PRO A 343 -11.41 21.79 4.68
C PRO A 343 -11.51 21.39 6.15
N LEU A 344 -10.87 22.17 7.03
CA LEU A 344 -10.94 22.05 8.48
C LEU A 344 -11.98 22.98 9.10
#